data_AF-A0A383U2X0-F1
#
_entry.id   AF-A0A383U2X0-F1
#
_cell.length_a   1.000
_cell.length_b   1.000
_cell.length_c   1.000
_cell.angle_alpha   90.00
_cell.angle_beta   90.00
_cell.angle_gamma   90.00
#
_symmetry.space_group_name_H-M   'P 1'
#
loop_
_entity.id
_entity.type
_entity.pdbx_description
1 polymer ?
#
loop_
_entity_poly.entity_id
_entity_poly.type
_entity_poly.pdbx_seq_one_letter_code
_entity_poly.pdbx_strand_id
1 'polypeptide(L)' 'MKNDKKLNELLLSWENTYKKGQLTLWIFMALQESKKYVDEIKNFIEKKSDGTISCEEQSLYRALRKYEHIL' A
#
# COMPACT_ATOMS: atom_id res chain seq x y z
N MET A 1 -17.44 -14.98 23.28
CA MET A 1 -16.31 -15.80 22.78
C MET A 1 -16.39 -16.16 21.29
N LYS A 2 -17.44 -16.82 20.76
CA LYS A 2 -17.49 -17.19 19.31
C LYS A 2 -17.74 -15.98 18.38
N ASN A 3 -18.49 -14.98 18.83
CA ASN A 3 -18.76 -13.75 18.08
C ASN A 3 -17.55 -12.81 18.02
N ASP A 4 -16.76 -12.74 19.08
CA ASP A 4 -15.59 -11.85 19.16
C ASP A 4 -14.52 -12.25 18.13
N LYS A 5 -14.34 -13.56 17.90
CA LYS A 5 -13.44 -14.06 16.86
C LYS A 5 -13.87 -13.66 15.45
N LYS A 6 -15.16 -13.83 15.12
CA LYS A 6 -15.71 -13.44 13.81
C LYS A 6 -15.66 -11.94 13.58
N LEU A 7 -15.92 -11.15 14.63
CA LEU A 7 -15.82 -9.69 14.57
C LEU A 7 -14.37 -9.26 14.30
N ASN A 8 -13.40 -9.86 15.00
CA ASN A 8 -11.98 -9.56 14.79
C ASN A 8 -11.52 -9.94 13.36
N GLU A 9 -11.95 -11.09 12.84
CA GLU A 9 -11.67 -11.49 11.46
C GLU A 9 -12.25 -10.50 10.44
N LEU A 10 -13.47 -10.02 10.67
CA LEU A 10 -14.10 -8.99 9.83
C LEU A 10 -13.32 -7.67 9.87
N LEU A 11 -12.97 -7.19 11.07
CA LEU A 11 -12.22 -5.94 11.24
C LEU A 11 -10.83 -6.03 10.60
N LEU A 12 -10.12 -7.14 10.78
CA LEU A 12 -8.83 -7.40 10.13
C LEU A 12 -8.96 -7.43 8.61
N SER A 13 -10.00 -8.07 8.07
CA SER A 13 -10.25 -8.12 6.63
C SER A 13 -10.53 -6.73 6.06
N TRP A 14 -11.36 -5.94 6.75
CA TRP A 14 -11.68 -4.57 6.38
C TRP A 14 -10.44 -3.68 6.43
N GLU A 15 -9.65 -3.75 7.50
CA GLU A 15 -8.44 -2.94 7.68
C GLU A 15 -7.41 -3.25 6.60
N ASN A 16 -7.18 -4.53 6.31
CA ASN A 16 -6.28 -4.95 5.23
C ASN A 16 -6.75 -4.46 3.86
N THR A 17 -8.06 -4.46 3.61
CA THR A 17 -8.63 -3.96 2.35
C THR A 17 -8.46 -2.45 2.23
N TYR A 18 -8.71 -1.72 3.32
CA TYR A 18 -8.55 -0.29 3.39
C TYR A 18 -7.09 0.14 3.16
N LYS A 19 -6.14 -0.49 3.86
CA LYS A 19 -4.70 -0.27 3.69
C LYS A 19 -4.24 -0.52 2.25
N LYS A 20 -4.69 -1.61 1.62
CA LYS A 20 -4.41 -1.90 0.20
C LYS A 20 -4.99 -0.83 -0.73
N GLY A 21 -6.16 -0.29 -0.42
CA GLY A 21 -6.79 0.80 -1.18
C GLY A 21 -6.00 2.10 -1.18
N GLN A 22 -5.13 2.32 -0.18
CA GLN A 22 -4.29 3.51 -0.08
C GLN A 22 -2.99 3.41 -0.88
N LEU A 23 -2.69 2.28 -1.54
CA LEU A 23 -1.39 2.06 -2.20
C LEU A 23 -1.02 3.19 -3.17
N THR A 24 -1.98 3.70 -3.96
CA THR A 24 -1.74 4.79 -4.90
C THR A 24 -1.34 6.09 -4.20
N LEU A 25 -1.99 6.43 -3.08
CA LEU A 25 -1.62 7.61 -2.28
C LEU A 25 -0.17 7.50 -1.81
N TRP A 26 0.20 6.33 -1.29
CA TRP A 26 1.55 6.05 -0.82
C TRP A 26 2.61 6.14 -1.92
N ILE A 27 2.31 5.64 -3.12
CA ILE A 27 3.17 5.81 -4.30
C ILE A 27 3.37 7.29 -4.61
N PHE A 28 2.30 8.09 -4.61
CA PHE A 28 2.40 9.51 -4.92
C PHE A 28 3.15 10.31 -3.86
N MET A 29 2.98 10.00 -2.58
CA MET A 29 3.80 10.62 -1.52
C MET A 29 5.28 10.28 -1.69
N ALA A 30 5.60 9.04 -2.07
CA ALA A 30 6.97 8.64 -2.36
C ALA A 30 7.57 9.46 -3.52
N LEU A 31 6.81 9.61 -4.61
CA LEU A 31 7.22 10.36 -5.79
C LEU A 31 7.25 11.89 -5.58
N GLN A 32 6.42 12.41 -4.68
CA GLN A 32 6.40 13.82 -4.30
C GLN A 32 7.70 14.24 -3.61
N GLU A 33 8.28 13.37 -2.76
CA GLU A 33 9.56 13.66 -2.10
C GLU A 33 10.72 13.68 -3.10
N SER A 34 10.76 12.73 -4.04
CA SER A 34 11.79 12.66 -5.09
C SER A 34 11.42 11.64 -6.16
N LYS A 35 12.09 11.69 -7.32
CA LYS A 35 12.13 10.55 -8.25
C LYS A 35 12.67 9.33 -7.50
N LYS A 36 12.01 8.19 -7.63
CA LYS A 36 12.33 6.92 -6.95
C LYS A 36 12.06 5.75 -7.88
N TYR A 37 12.89 4.72 -7.81
CA TYR A 37 12.64 3.41 -8.42
C TYR A 37 11.60 2.63 -7.61
N VAL A 38 11.04 1.56 -8.20
CA VAL A 38 9.99 0.75 -7.58
C VAL A 38 10.41 0.20 -6.21
N ASP A 39 11.65 -0.27 -6.09
CA ASP A 39 12.17 -0.80 -4.82
C ASP A 39 12.34 0.29 -3.75
N GLU A 40 12.69 1.50 -4.17
CA GLU A 40 12.77 2.67 -3.27
C GLU A 40 11.38 3.12 -2.82
N ILE A 41 10.38 3.06 -3.71
CA ILE A 41 8.97 3.32 -3.36
C ILE A 41 8.50 2.26 -2.35
N LYS A 42 8.77 0.97 -2.58
CA LYS A 42 8.43 -0.11 -1.65
C LYS A 42 9.03 0.14 -0.26
N ASN A 43 10.34 0.41 -0.22
CA ASN A 43 11.06 0.71 1.02
C ASN A 43 10.52 1.97 1.71
N PHE A 44 10.13 2.99 0.94
CA PHE A 44 9.51 4.20 1.47
C PHE A 44 8.18 3.88 2.17
N ILE A 45 7.32 3.10 1.54
CA ILE A 45 5.99 2.75 2.07
C ILE A 45 6.14 1.94 3.35
N GLU A 46 7.00 0.91 3.36
CA GLU A 46 7.21 0.08 4.54
C GLU A 46 7.78 0.90 5.71
N LYS A 47 8.75 1.78 5.44
CA LYS A 47 9.34 2.65 6.49
C LYS A 47 8.36 3.67 7.03
N LYS A 48 7.62 4.37 6.16
CA LYS A 48 6.70 5.46 6.57
C LYS A 48 5.40 4.94 7.17
N SER A 49 5.01 3.71 6.88
CA SER A 49 3.86 3.04 7.48
C SER A 49 4.20 2.21 8.72
N ASP A 50 5.45 2.25 9.19
CA ASP A 50 5.93 1.42 10.30
C ASP A 50 5.65 -0.08 10.10
N GLY A 51 5.86 -0.57 8.88
CA GLY A 51 5.60 -1.95 8.48
C GLY A 51 4.13 -2.35 8.40
N THR A 52 3.19 -1.45 8.69
CA THR A 52 1.75 -1.75 8.67
C THR A 52 1.18 -1.89 7.25
N ILE A 53 1.90 -1.38 6.25
CA ILE A 53 1.60 -1.54 4.83
C ILE A 53 2.82 -2.16 4.15
N SER A 54 2.65 -3.38 3.65
CA SER A 54 3.60 -4.03 2.74
C SER A 54 2.91 -4.30 1.41
N CYS A 55 3.67 -4.13 0.33
CA CYS A 55 3.18 -4.33 -1.02
C CYS A 55 4.21 -5.07 -1.88
N GLU A 56 3.70 -5.99 -2.70
CA GLU A 56 4.50 -6.65 -3.73
C GLU A 56 4.86 -5.67 -4.85
N GLU A 57 6.06 -5.81 -5.41
CA GLU A 57 6.51 -5.00 -6.57
C GLU A 57 5.55 -5.09 -7.75
N GLN A 58 4.97 -6.28 -8.00
CA GLN A 58 3.98 -6.45 -9.07
C GLN A 58 2.74 -5.55 -8.87
N SER A 59 2.35 -5.30 -7.62
CA SER A 59 1.26 -4.38 -7.29
C SER A 59 1.65 -2.93 -7.53
N LEU A 60 2.91 -2.56 -7.25
CA LEU A 60 3.46 -1.24 -7.58
C LEU A 60 3.51 -1.02 -9.09
N TYR A 61 4.04 -1.97 -9.87
CA TYR A 61 4.05 -1.90 -11.34
C TYR A 61 2.64 -1.78 -11.92
N ARG A 62 1.67 -2.55 -11.42
CA ARG A 62 0.26 -2.44 -11.84
C ARG A 62 -0.34 -1.07 -11.52
N ALA A 63 0.00 -0.49 -10.38
CA ALA A 63 -0.48 0.84 -10.00
C ALA A 63 0.17 1.94 -10.85
N LEU A 64 1.49 1.88 -11.06
CA LEU A 64 2.26 2.87 -11.83
C LEU A 64 1.89 2.87 -13.32
N ARG A 65 1.68 1.70 -13.93
CA ARG A 65 1.25 1.60 -15.34
C ARG A 65 -0.05 2.35 -15.64
N LYS A 66 -0.92 2.53 -14.64
CA LYS A 66 -2.14 3.34 -14.82
C LYS A 66 -1.83 4.81 -15.07
N TYR A 67 -0.65 5.29 -14.69
CA TYR A 67 -0.23 6.69 -14.78
C TYR A 67 0.94 6.90 -15.74
N GLU A 68 1.45 5.84 -16.39
CA GLU A 68 2.56 5.89 -17.35
C GLU A 68 2.30 6.83 -18.54
N HIS A 69 1.03 7.07 -18.88
CA HIS A 69 0.66 8.01 -19.94
C HIS A 69 0.67 9.48 -19.50
N ILE A 70 0.82 9.75 -18.19
CA ILE A 70 0.80 11.09 -17.58
C ILE A 70 2.18 11.47 -17.01
N LEU A 71 2.97 10.46 -16.58
CA LEU A 71 4.33 10.59 -16.05
C LEU A 71 5.38 10.67 -17.17
#